data_AF-A0A968YVJ7-F1
#
_entry.id   AF-A0A968YVJ7-F1
#
_cell.length_a   1.000
_cell.length_b   1.000
_cell.length_c   1.000
_cell.angle_alpha   90.00
_cell.angle_beta   90.00
_cell.angle_gamma   90.00
#
_symmetry.space_group_name_H-M   'P 1'
#
loop_
_entity.id
_entity.type
_entity.pdbx_description
1 polymer ?
#
loop_
_entity_poly.entity_id
_entity_poly.type
_entity_poly.pdbx_seq_one_letter_code
_entity_poly.pdbx_strand_id
1 'polypeptide(L)'
;MHRNDSVCSVVRKGCLRPVIANVGDSSRHRYLLVEFENGDRDSVFKQVGQKATPEWAPRFEKAYSQLVDWFWKLEDMRNTSDFLNTFGSHRATFQGLMVIGKDMMLLPQERDRLKGRINRTFIDSNAISCVSFDELCEDFDSWLKNYYKV
;
A
#
# COMPACT_ATOMS: atom_id res chain seq x y z
N MET A 1 23.01 16.79 19.13
CA MET A 1 22.68 15.41 18.71
C MET A 1 21.17 15.23 18.88
N HIS A 2 20.38 15.64 17.88
CA HIS A 2 18.92 15.50 17.91
C HIS A 2 18.54 14.19 17.25
N ARG A 3 17.94 13.27 18.02
CA ARG A 3 17.31 12.07 17.46
C ARG A 3 16.01 12.53 16.79
N ASN A 4 15.95 12.35 15.47
CA ASN A 4 14.70 12.40 14.74
C ASN A 4 13.94 11.11 15.06
N ASP A 5 13.18 11.12 16.14
CA ASP A 5 12.19 10.10 16.42
C ASP A 5 11.02 10.32 15.45
N SER A 6 11.15 9.84 14.22
CA SER A 6 10.01 9.65 13.32
C SER A 6 9.13 8.57 13.93
N VAL A 7 8.24 8.97 14.84
CA VAL A 7 7.27 8.09 15.46
C VAL A 7 6.36 7.56 14.34
N CYS A 8 6.53 6.28 14.02
CA CYS A 8 5.60 5.51 13.20
C CYS A 8 4.26 5.47 13.95
N SER A 9 3.40 6.47 13.72
CA SER A 9 2.10 6.55 14.36
C SER A 9 1.12 5.71 13.55
N VAL A 10 0.82 4.49 14.02
CA VAL A 10 -0.34 3.74 13.50
C VAL A 10 -1.60 4.52 13.88
N VAL A 11 -2.10 5.33 12.96
CA VAL A 11 -3.36 6.07 13.14
C VAL A 11 -4.51 5.07 13.10
N ARG A 12 -4.82 4.45 14.23
CA ARG A 12 -6.10 3.78 14.48
C ARG A 12 -7.08 4.83 15.00
N LYS A 13 -7.71 5.58 14.11
CA LYS A 13 -8.91 6.36 14.45
C LYS A 13 -10.00 6.04 13.45
N GLY A 14 -11.19 5.78 13.97
CA GLY A 14 -12.34 5.10 13.37
C GLY A 14 -12.97 5.67 12.09
N CYS A 15 -12.22 6.40 11.27
CA CYS A 15 -12.65 6.83 9.96
C CYS A 15 -12.59 5.68 8.93
N LEU A 16 -11.71 4.71 9.14
CA LEU A 16 -11.51 3.55 8.26
C LEU A 16 -11.38 2.28 9.14
N ARG A 17 -12.14 1.21 8.86
CA ARG A 17 -12.05 -0.11 9.55
C ARG A 17 -11.88 -1.22 8.51
N PRO A 18 -11.30 -2.40 8.87
CA PRO A 18 -10.11 -2.63 9.69
C PRO A 18 -8.98 -3.32 8.90
N VAL A 19 -7.74 -3.24 9.41
CA VAL A 19 -6.44 -3.71 8.84
C VAL A 19 -5.71 -2.68 7.98
N ILE A 20 -5.90 -1.39 8.28
CA ILE A 20 -5.05 -0.33 7.72
C ILE A 20 -3.93 -0.03 8.70
N ALA A 21 -2.68 -0.21 8.27
CA ALA A 21 -1.55 0.42 8.93
C ALA A 21 -1.33 1.77 8.25
N ASN A 22 -1.62 2.85 8.98
CA ASN A 22 -1.17 4.18 8.59
C ASN A 22 0.26 4.33 9.12
N VAL A 23 1.24 4.37 8.23
CA VAL A 23 2.64 4.66 8.59
C VAL A 23 2.96 6.05 8.07
N GLY A 24 3.43 6.95 8.91
CA GLY A 24 3.65 8.32 8.46
C GLY A 24 4.64 9.10 9.28
N ASP A 25 5.13 10.17 8.67
CA ASP A 25 5.94 11.19 9.29
C ASP A 25 5.07 12.43 9.47
N SER A 26 4.59 12.64 10.70
CA SER A 26 3.75 13.79 11.06
C SER A 26 4.48 15.12 10.95
N SER A 27 5.82 15.13 11.00
CA SER A 27 6.61 16.36 10.79
C SER A 27 6.67 16.76 9.31
N ARG A 28 6.57 15.77 8.41
CA ARG A 28 6.57 15.97 6.96
C ARG A 28 5.19 15.90 6.33
N HIS A 29 4.15 15.59 7.11
CA HIS A 29 2.77 15.37 6.66
C HIS A 29 2.67 14.35 5.51
N ARG A 30 3.47 13.28 5.59
CA ARG A 30 3.48 12.20 4.59
C ARG A 30 3.01 10.91 5.24
N TYR A 31 2.04 10.27 4.61
CA TYR A 31 1.39 9.07 5.14
C TYR A 31 1.32 7.97 4.08
N LEU A 32 1.42 6.73 4.52
CA LEU A 32 1.31 5.52 3.73
C LEU A 32 0.06 4.76 4.20
N LEU A 33 -0.83 4.47 3.25
CA LEU A 33 -1.98 3.61 3.43
C LEU A 33 -1.57 2.19 3.02
N VAL A 34 -1.59 1.25 3.95
CA VAL A 34 -1.23 -0.14 3.66
C VAL A 34 -2.47 -1.02 3.73
N GLU A 35 -2.75 -1.75 2.65
CA GLU A 35 -3.74 -2.83 2.62
C GLU A 35 -3.02 -4.19 2.55
N PHE A 36 -3.39 -5.08 3.46
CA PHE A 36 -2.85 -6.44 3.52
C PHE A 36 -3.88 -7.43 2.99
N GLU A 37 -3.46 -8.23 2.01
CA GLU A 37 -4.17 -9.43 1.59
C GLU A 37 -3.41 -10.67 2.06
N ASN A 38 -3.93 -11.87 1.77
CA ASN A 38 -3.28 -13.10 2.19
C ASN A 38 -2.09 -13.50 1.29
N GLY A 39 -1.32 -14.47 1.76
CA GLY A 39 -0.10 -14.97 1.11
C GLY A 39 -0.33 -16.07 0.06
N ASP A 40 -1.50 -16.16 -0.57
CA ASP A 40 -1.73 -17.21 -1.57
C ASP A 40 -0.93 -16.92 -2.87
N ARG A 41 -0.57 -17.99 -3.59
CA ARG A 41 0.25 -17.90 -4.81
C ARG A 41 -0.51 -17.30 -6.00
N ASP A 42 -1.83 -17.46 -6.02
CA ASP A 42 -2.74 -16.93 -7.04
C ASP A 42 -3.34 -15.56 -6.64
N SER A 43 -2.69 -14.85 -5.71
CA SER A 43 -3.25 -13.60 -5.17
C SER A 43 -3.20 -12.41 -6.14
N VAL A 44 -2.33 -12.43 -7.16
CA VAL A 44 -2.26 -11.38 -8.19
C VAL A 44 -2.94 -11.81 -9.49
N PHE A 45 -2.66 -13.03 -9.96
CA PHE A 45 -3.25 -13.60 -11.16
C PHE A 45 -3.90 -14.92 -10.84
N LYS A 46 -5.06 -15.16 -11.48
CA LYS A 46 -5.79 -16.40 -11.38
C LYS A 46 -6.02 -16.99 -12.77
N GLN A 47 -5.61 -18.24 -12.94
CA GLN A 47 -5.90 -18.99 -14.15
C GLN A 47 -7.39 -19.36 -14.18
N VAL A 48 -8.11 -18.92 -15.21
CA VAL A 48 -9.55 -19.19 -15.38
C VAL A 48 -9.76 -20.02 -16.64
N GLY A 49 -10.12 -21.30 -16.45
CA GLY A 49 -10.31 -22.24 -17.55
C GLY A 49 -9.06 -22.39 -18.42
N GLN A 50 -9.27 -22.45 -19.73
CA GLN A 50 -8.21 -22.62 -20.74
C GLN A 50 -7.71 -21.30 -21.34
N LYS A 51 -7.99 -20.15 -20.70
CA LYS A 51 -7.53 -18.86 -21.24
C LYS A 51 -6.00 -18.81 -21.24
N ALA A 52 -5.41 -18.40 -22.36
CA ALA A 52 -3.96 -18.24 -22.46
C ALA A 52 -3.41 -17.15 -21.53
N THR A 53 -4.25 -16.16 -21.21
CA THR A 53 -3.89 -15.03 -20.33
C THR A 53 -4.63 -15.16 -19.01
N PRO A 54 -3.92 -15.27 -17.88
CA PRO A 54 -4.53 -15.26 -16.55
C PRO A 54 -5.28 -13.95 -16.28
N GLU A 55 -6.39 -14.06 -15.55
CA GLU A 55 -7.17 -12.91 -15.10
C GLU A 55 -6.56 -12.30 -13.85
N TRP A 56 -6.86 -11.03 -13.57
CA TRP A 56 -6.55 -10.45 -12.28
C TRP A 56 -7.30 -11.21 -11.19
N ALA A 57 -6.59 -11.59 -10.14
CA ALA A 57 -7.22 -12.26 -9.02
C ALA A 57 -8.24 -11.33 -8.36
N PRO A 58 -9.42 -11.84 -7.94
CA PRO A 58 -10.40 -11.02 -7.23
C PRO A 58 -9.84 -10.31 -5.99
N ARG A 59 -8.83 -10.90 -5.34
CA ARG A 59 -8.15 -10.29 -4.18
C ARG A 59 -7.34 -9.06 -4.55
N PHE A 60 -6.60 -9.12 -5.65
CA PHE A 60 -5.87 -7.97 -6.16
C PHE A 60 -6.81 -6.80 -6.45
N GLU A 61 -7.90 -7.06 -7.18
CA GLU A 61 -8.88 -6.01 -7.51
C GLU A 61 -9.61 -5.49 -6.27
N LYS A 62 -9.89 -6.35 -5.29
CA LYS A 62 -10.49 -5.95 -4.02
C LYS A 62 -9.55 -5.03 -3.22
N ALA A 63 -8.29 -5.41 -3.01
CA ALA A 63 -7.31 -4.58 -2.31
C ALA A 63 -7.10 -3.23 -3.01
N TYR A 64 -7.04 -3.26 -4.34
CA TYR A 64 -6.94 -2.06 -5.15
C TYR A 64 -8.17 -1.14 -4.95
N SER A 65 -9.38 -1.71 -5.00
CA SER A 65 -10.62 -0.96 -4.79
C SER A 65 -10.69 -0.33 -3.39
N GLN A 66 -10.19 -1.04 -2.36
CA GLN A 66 -10.11 -0.50 -1.00
C GLN A 66 -9.23 0.74 -0.93
N LEU A 67 -8.07 0.72 -1.59
CA LEU A 67 -7.20 1.91 -1.67
C LEU A 67 -7.89 3.06 -2.41
N VAL A 68 -8.60 2.78 -3.51
CA VAL A 68 -9.40 3.80 -4.23
C VAL A 68 -10.42 4.45 -3.30
N ASP A 69 -11.19 3.66 -2.56
CA ASP A 69 -12.21 4.15 -1.64
C ASP A 69 -11.61 5.01 -0.53
N TRP A 70 -10.40 4.66 -0.04
CA TRP A 70 -9.72 5.45 0.98
C TRP A 70 -9.18 6.77 0.44
N PHE A 71 -8.59 6.77 -0.76
CA PHE A 71 -8.18 8.01 -1.41
C PHE A 71 -9.37 8.94 -1.63
N TRP A 72 -10.49 8.40 -2.11
CA TRP A 72 -11.73 9.16 -2.25
C TRP A 72 -12.17 9.78 -0.91
N LYS A 73 -12.19 8.97 0.16
CA LYS A 73 -12.62 9.45 1.48
C LYS A 73 -11.67 10.50 2.06
N LEU A 74 -10.36 10.37 1.84
CA LEU A 74 -9.38 11.37 2.28
C LEU A 74 -9.57 12.69 1.56
N GLU A 75 -9.88 12.65 0.26
CA GLU A 75 -10.14 13.85 -0.52
C GLU A 75 -11.43 14.55 -0.09
N ASP A 76 -12.51 13.79 0.10
CA ASP A 76 -13.78 14.30 0.63
C ASP A 76 -13.60 15.01 1.99
N MET A 77 -12.76 14.44 2.86
CA MET A 77 -12.47 14.99 4.17
C MET A 77 -11.43 16.11 4.18
N ARG A 78 -10.72 16.38 3.07
CA ARG A 78 -9.50 17.21 3.07
C ARG A 78 -9.68 18.58 3.70
N ASN A 79 -10.85 19.19 3.52
CA ASN A 79 -11.16 20.54 4.00
C ASN A 79 -11.82 20.58 5.39
N THR A 80 -11.95 19.43 6.06
CA THR A 80 -12.55 19.36 7.39
C THR A 80 -11.54 19.70 8.49
N SER A 81 -12.04 20.18 9.63
CA SER A 81 -11.24 20.36 10.84
C SER A 81 -10.67 19.03 11.35
N ASP A 82 -11.41 17.94 11.20
CA ASP A 82 -10.98 16.62 11.65
C ASP A 82 -9.76 16.11 10.86
N PHE A 83 -9.73 16.39 9.56
CA PHE A 83 -8.57 16.08 8.73
C PHE A 83 -7.34 16.88 9.18
N LEU A 84 -7.49 18.19 9.38
CA LEU A 84 -6.41 19.05 9.86
C LEU A 84 -5.90 18.60 11.24
N ASN A 85 -6.81 18.28 12.16
CA ASN A 85 -6.48 17.80 13.51
C ASN A 85 -5.78 16.44 13.48
N THR A 86 -6.07 15.60 12.48
CA THR A 86 -5.48 14.25 12.38
C THR A 86 -4.12 14.28 11.68
N PHE A 87 -3.99 15.03 10.59
CA PHE A 87 -2.81 15.00 9.72
C PHE A 87 -1.93 16.25 9.82
N GLY A 88 -2.34 17.25 10.61
CA GLY A 88 -1.59 18.48 10.87
C GLY A 88 -1.53 19.47 9.70
N SER A 89 -1.99 19.08 8.51
CA SER A 89 -1.97 19.93 7.31
C SER A 89 -3.00 19.46 6.29
N HIS A 90 -3.75 20.40 5.69
CA HIS A 90 -4.61 20.13 4.53
C HIS A 90 -3.82 19.66 3.29
N ARG A 91 -2.52 19.95 3.26
CA ARG A 91 -1.57 19.53 2.20
C ARG A 91 -0.89 18.20 2.50
N ALA A 92 -1.36 17.44 3.49
CA ALA A 92 -0.86 16.09 3.73
C ALA A 92 -0.98 15.24 2.45
N THR A 93 0.09 14.49 2.15
CA THR A 93 0.18 13.62 0.98
C THR A 93 0.11 12.17 1.38
N PHE A 94 -0.50 11.35 0.53
CA PHE A 94 -0.74 9.93 0.80
C PHE A 94 -0.16 9.06 -0.31
N GLN A 95 0.31 7.88 0.04
CA GLN A 95 0.69 6.84 -0.91
C GLN A 95 -0.04 5.55 -0.54
N GLY A 96 -0.42 4.76 -1.54
CA GLY A 96 -1.03 3.45 -1.32
C GLY A 96 0.01 2.34 -1.46
N LEU A 97 -0.05 1.35 -0.58
CA LEU A 97 0.74 0.13 -0.66
C LEU A 97 -0.19 -1.07 -0.48
N MET A 98 -0.17 -1.99 -1.45
CA MET A 98 -0.75 -3.31 -1.30
C MET A 98 0.35 -4.30 -0.95
N VAL A 99 0.14 -5.08 0.10
CA VAL A 99 1.00 -6.22 0.45
C VAL A 99 0.18 -7.48 0.19
N ILE A 100 0.56 -8.24 -0.84
CA ILE A 100 -0.27 -9.31 -1.35
C ILE A 100 0.55 -10.47 -1.91
N GLY A 101 0.15 -11.68 -1.54
CA GLY A 101 0.72 -12.92 -2.07
C GLY A 101 2.12 -13.23 -1.57
N LYS A 102 2.45 -14.52 -1.60
CA LYS A 102 3.74 -15.07 -1.19
C LYS A 102 4.11 -16.18 -2.15
N ASP A 103 5.40 -16.29 -2.48
CA ASP A 103 5.94 -17.31 -3.38
C ASP A 103 5.17 -17.38 -4.72
N MET A 104 4.74 -16.22 -5.25
CA MET A 104 3.81 -16.16 -6.39
C MET A 104 4.41 -16.63 -7.71
N MET A 105 5.75 -16.78 -7.79
CA MET A 105 6.48 -17.32 -8.95
C MET A 105 5.97 -16.81 -10.31
N LEU A 106 5.68 -15.49 -10.38
CA LEU A 106 5.10 -14.87 -11.57
C LEU A 106 6.00 -15.07 -12.79
N LEU A 107 5.39 -15.43 -13.91
CA LEU A 107 6.05 -15.51 -15.21
C LEU A 107 6.50 -14.11 -15.66
N PRO A 108 7.52 -13.99 -16.54
CA PRO A 108 8.00 -12.68 -17.00
C PRO A 108 6.90 -11.77 -17.54
N GLN A 109 5.98 -12.33 -18.32
CA GLN A 109 4.84 -11.59 -18.89
C GLN A 109 3.86 -11.10 -17.81
N GLU A 110 3.64 -11.88 -16.76
CA GLU A 110 2.78 -11.51 -15.63
C GLU A 110 3.41 -10.38 -14.81
N ARG A 111 4.73 -10.44 -14.60
CA ARG A 111 5.48 -9.35 -13.96
C ARG A 111 5.38 -8.05 -14.74
N ASP A 112 5.49 -8.12 -16.07
CA ASP A 112 5.35 -6.94 -16.93
C ASP A 112 3.93 -6.38 -16.90
N ARG A 113 2.90 -7.24 -16.87
CA ARG A 113 1.51 -6.82 -16.69
C ARG A 113 1.27 -6.16 -15.33
N LEU A 114 1.79 -6.74 -14.25
CA LEU A 114 1.73 -6.17 -12.91
C LEU A 114 2.40 -4.79 -12.86
N LYS A 115 3.65 -4.70 -13.34
CA LYS A 115 4.37 -3.42 -13.43
C LYS A 115 3.61 -2.39 -14.26
N GLY A 116 3.03 -2.80 -15.39
CA GLY A 116 2.22 -1.94 -16.23
C GLY A 116 1.01 -1.37 -15.49
N ARG A 117 0.28 -2.22 -14.76
CA ARG A 117 -0.89 -1.82 -13.95
C ARG A 117 -0.49 -0.84 -12.84
N ILE A 118 0.56 -1.15 -12.09
CA ILE A 118 1.00 -0.36 -10.93
C ILE A 118 1.63 0.97 -11.35
N ASN A 119 2.53 0.97 -12.34
CA ASN A 119 3.29 2.18 -12.69
C ASN A 119 2.52 3.17 -13.57
N ARG A 120 1.42 2.74 -14.21
CA ARG A 120 0.65 3.58 -15.13
C ARG A 120 -0.71 4.00 -14.59
N THR A 121 -1.09 3.54 -13.40
CA THR A 121 -2.37 3.89 -12.79
C THR A 121 -2.13 4.77 -11.57
N PHE A 122 -2.77 5.93 -11.56
CA PHE A 122 -2.73 6.88 -10.46
C PHE A 122 -4.16 7.12 -9.98
N ILE A 123 -4.34 7.25 -8.67
CA ILE A 123 -5.61 7.63 -8.07
C ILE A 123 -5.44 9.03 -7.53
N ASP A 124 -6.06 10.00 -8.19
CA ASP A 124 -5.97 11.40 -7.81
C ASP A 124 -4.50 11.87 -7.64
N SER A 125 -3.64 11.53 -8.61
CA SER A 125 -2.20 11.77 -8.61
C SER A 125 -1.39 11.03 -7.53
N ASN A 126 -2.03 10.20 -6.71
CA ASN A 126 -1.35 9.33 -5.75
C ASN A 126 -0.98 7.99 -6.41
N ALA A 127 0.27 7.60 -6.25
CA ALA A 127 0.74 6.30 -6.71
C ALA A 127 0.28 5.20 -5.75
N ILE A 128 -0.12 4.06 -6.33
CA ILE A 128 -0.21 2.79 -5.60
C ILE A 128 1.05 2.00 -5.89
N SER A 129 1.59 1.36 -4.86
CA SER A 129 2.64 0.35 -4.97
C SER A 129 2.07 -1.02 -4.58
N CYS A 130 2.66 -2.08 -5.11
CA CYS A 130 2.26 -3.46 -4.80
C CYS A 130 3.53 -4.26 -4.55
N VAL A 131 3.58 -4.95 -3.43
CA VAL A 131 4.70 -5.83 -3.04
C VAL A 131 4.16 -7.15 -2.52
N SER A 132 4.95 -8.21 -2.67
CA SER A 132 4.72 -9.50 -2.04
C SER A 132 5.15 -9.50 -0.58
N PHE A 133 4.71 -10.50 0.18
CA PHE A 133 5.23 -10.71 1.53
C PHE A 133 6.73 -11.02 1.53
N ASP A 134 7.25 -11.66 0.48
CA ASP A 134 8.68 -11.98 0.39
C ASP A 134 9.49 -10.71 0.16
N GLU A 135 9.09 -9.86 -0.79
CA GLU A 135 9.74 -8.56 -1.04
C GLU A 135 9.69 -7.66 0.21
N LEU A 136 8.55 -7.63 0.92
CA LEU A 136 8.44 -6.87 2.16
C LEU A 136 9.40 -7.39 3.24
N CYS A 137 9.55 -8.71 3.37
CA CYS A 137 10.51 -9.30 4.31
C CYS A 137 11.95 -8.96 3.93
N GLU A 138 12.30 -9.09 2.64
CA GLU A 138 13.65 -8.76 2.13
C GLU A 138 14.01 -7.28 2.35
N ASP A 139 13.04 -6.38 2.15
CA ASP A 139 13.20 -4.95 2.41
C ASP A 139 13.42 -4.67 3.90
N PHE A 140 12.64 -5.30 4.78
CA PHE A 140 12.79 -5.16 6.23
C PHE A 140 14.11 -5.72 6.73
N ASP A 141 14.52 -6.89 6.27
CA ASP A 141 15.81 -7.48 6.62
C ASP A 141 16.97 -6.59 6.16
N SER A 142 16.89 -6.07 4.94
CA SER A 142 17.89 -5.14 4.41
C SER A 142 17.95 -3.86 5.26
N TRP A 143 16.80 -3.36 5.69
CA TRP A 143 16.73 -2.18 6.55
C TRP A 143 17.31 -2.44 7.94
N LEU A 144 16.94 -3.55 8.59
CA LEU A 144 17.46 -3.92 9.91
C LEU A 144 18.97 -4.10 9.90
N LYS A 145 19.51 -4.79 8.88
CA LYS A 145 20.96 -4.98 8.72
C LYS A 145 21.69 -3.67 8.51
N ASN A 146 21.18 -2.80 7.63
CA ASN A 146 21.88 -1.57 7.25
C ASN A 146 21.78 -0.47 8.33
N TYR A 147 20.65 -0.35 9.01
CA TYR A 147 20.41 0.74 9.97
C TYR A 147 20.66 0.33 11.42
N TYR A 148 20.35 -0.91 11.79
CA TYR A 148 20.47 -1.39 13.16
C TYR A 148 21.62 -2.39 13.36
N LYS A 149 22.24 -2.86 12.27
CA LYS A 149 23.35 -3.83 12.29
C LYS A 149 23.00 -5.11 13.07
N VAL A 150 21.74 -5.53 12.97
CA VAL A 150 21.21 -6.79 13.51
C VAL A 150 21.14 -7.83 12.41
#